data_AF-A0A5C7F587-F1
#
_entry.id   AF-A0A5C7F587-F1
#
_cell.length_a   1.000
_cell.length_b   1.000
_cell.length_c   1.000
_cell.angle_alpha   90.00
_cell.angle_beta   90.00
_cell.angle_gamma   90.00
#
_symmetry.space_group_name_H-M   'P 1'
#
loop_
_entity.id
_entity.type
_entity.pdbx_description
1 polymer ?
#
loop_
_entity_poly.entity_id
_entity_poly.type
_entity_poly.pdbx_seq_one_letter_code
_entity_poly.pdbx_strand_id
1 'polypeptide(L)'
;MNNVWERMKEIMKQDWEKLAGDRSLQKAAADNFSAKHTKTEKLEKKLQAQKQLLAAYEKERDEVDVTIAAKRRQLHLAREENEDVLAAYAEKEIAAYELRRDRLASVINEAEEQQRELEEAFQELKHQLRDMELDQLEARRKEDAAQLRREMSVMKAKPSEEKAVPEEADESKMNDMERQLMLLEKRHTPKDNPADFLNK
;
A
#
# COMPACT_ATOMS: atom_id res chain seq x y z
N MET A 1 24.58 13.20 8.61
CA MET A 1 23.24 13.78 8.86
C MET A 1 22.27 12.66 9.26
N ASN A 2 22.51 11.96 10.38
CA ASN A 2 21.76 10.73 10.72
C ASN A 2 20.60 10.99 11.71
N ASN A 3 20.56 12.16 12.34
CA ASN A 3 19.60 12.45 13.41
C ASN A 3 18.17 12.73 12.94
N VAL A 4 17.95 13.11 11.68
CA VAL A 4 16.59 13.37 11.16
C VAL A 4 15.89 12.05 10.81
N TRP A 5 16.63 11.11 10.22
CA TRP A 5 16.14 9.78 9.88
C TRP A 5 15.85 8.94 11.12
N GLU A 6 16.76 8.95 12.10
CA GLU A 6 16.52 8.27 13.38
C GLU A 6 15.33 8.86 14.13
N ARG A 7 15.21 10.19 14.23
CA ARG A 7 14.03 10.81 14.85
C ARG A 7 12.73 10.47 14.13
N MET A 8 12.72 10.39 12.80
CA MET A 8 11.54 10.00 12.05
C MET A 8 11.16 8.53 12.29
N LYS A 9 12.16 7.64 12.39
CA LYS A 9 11.99 6.23 12.74
C LYS A 9 11.51 6.05 14.19
N GLU A 10 12.03 6.83 15.12
CA GLU A 10 11.61 6.86 16.53
C GLU A 10 10.16 7.33 16.68
N ILE A 11 9.76 8.39 15.95
CA ILE A 11 8.38 8.92 15.99
C ILE A 11 7.41 7.92 15.40
N MET A 12 7.73 7.29 14.25
CA MET A 12 6.87 6.24 13.68
C MET A 12 6.74 5.02 14.60
N LYS A 13 7.82 4.62 15.29
CA LYS A 13 7.77 3.53 16.28
C LYS A 13 6.97 3.89 17.53
N GLN A 14 7.11 5.10 18.04
CA GLN A 14 6.36 5.57 19.21
C GLN A 14 4.87 5.75 18.92
N ASP A 15 4.51 6.20 17.71
CA ASP A 15 3.12 6.24 17.26
C ASP A 15 2.55 4.82 17.11
N TRP A 16 3.36 3.88 16.62
CA TRP A 16 2.95 2.47 16.48
C TRP A 16 2.67 1.78 17.82
N GLU A 17 3.54 1.96 18.82
CA GLU A 17 3.37 1.35 20.16
C GLU A 17 2.17 1.92 20.94
N LYS A 18 1.82 3.19 20.72
CA LYS A 18 0.66 3.82 21.37
C LYS A 18 -0.68 3.47 20.70
N LEU A 19 -0.68 2.98 19.47
CA LEU A 19 -1.87 2.84 18.63
C LEU A 19 -2.29 1.39 18.32
N ALA A 20 -1.51 0.39 18.75
CA ALA A 20 -1.72 -1.04 18.48
C ALA A 20 -3.00 -1.66 19.08
N GLY A 21 -3.86 -0.87 19.74
CA GLY A 21 -5.12 -1.34 20.34
C GLY A 21 -6.39 -1.13 19.50
N ASP A 22 -6.34 -0.35 18.42
CA ASP A 22 -7.56 0.14 17.74
C ASP A 22 -7.72 -0.43 16.31
N ARG A 23 -8.82 -1.15 16.08
CA ARG A 23 -9.12 -1.90 14.83
C ARG A 23 -9.24 -0.98 13.60
N SER A 24 -9.53 0.30 13.82
CA SER A 24 -9.60 1.36 12.80
C SER A 24 -8.22 1.66 12.17
N LEU A 25 -7.16 1.62 12.97
CA LEU A 25 -5.80 1.99 12.57
C LEU A 25 -5.08 0.86 11.85
N GLN A 26 -5.40 -0.38 12.18
CA GLN A 26 -4.90 -1.55 11.43
C GLN A 26 -5.47 -1.58 10.01
N LYS A 27 -6.76 -1.25 9.85
CA LYS A 27 -7.37 -1.07 8.54
C LYS A 27 -6.67 0.05 7.76
N ALA A 28 -6.41 1.19 8.42
CA ALA A 28 -5.64 2.28 7.81
C ALA A 28 -4.20 1.87 7.44
N ALA A 29 -3.53 1.05 8.26
CA ALA A 29 -2.18 0.53 7.96
C ALA A 29 -2.19 -0.48 6.79
N ALA A 30 -3.21 -1.33 6.71
CA ALA A 30 -3.44 -2.24 5.58
C ALA A 30 -3.71 -1.47 4.27
N ASP A 31 -4.57 -0.45 4.33
CA ASP A 31 -4.89 0.42 3.21
C ASP A 31 -3.65 1.20 2.74
N ASN A 32 -2.85 1.72 3.69
CA ASN A 32 -1.60 2.41 3.39
C ASN A 32 -0.55 1.51 2.73
N PHE A 33 -0.43 0.25 3.15
CA PHE A 33 0.46 -0.71 2.50
C PHE A 33 -0.02 -1.05 1.09
N SER A 34 -1.31 -1.32 0.88
CA SER A 34 -1.86 -1.57 -0.45
C SER A 34 -1.61 -0.37 -1.39
N ALA A 35 -1.82 0.85 -0.89
CA ALA A 35 -1.52 2.07 -1.61
C ALA A 35 -0.02 2.24 -1.90
N LYS A 36 0.87 1.87 -0.98
CA LYS A 36 2.32 1.89 -1.22
C LYS A 36 2.73 0.81 -2.23
N HIS A 37 2.25 -0.41 -2.10
CA HIS A 37 2.52 -1.54 -3.01
C HIS A 37 2.16 -1.18 -4.46
N THR A 38 0.93 -0.69 -4.68
CA THR A 38 0.48 -0.27 -6.02
C THR A 38 1.28 0.91 -6.58
N LYS A 39 1.75 1.83 -5.74
CA LYS A 39 2.67 2.90 -6.17
C LYS A 39 4.04 2.34 -6.54
N THR A 40 4.59 1.40 -5.77
CA THR A 40 5.88 0.75 -6.05
C THR A 40 5.85 -0.01 -7.39
N GLU A 41 4.77 -0.73 -7.71
CA GLU A 41 4.60 -1.38 -9.02
C GLU A 41 4.58 -0.37 -10.18
N LYS A 42 3.92 0.78 -10.00
CA LYS A 42 3.90 1.85 -11.00
C LYS A 42 5.30 2.45 -11.20
N LEU A 43 6.06 2.59 -10.12
CA LEU A 43 7.45 3.06 -10.19
C LEU A 43 8.33 2.03 -10.92
N GLU A 44 8.15 0.74 -10.68
CA GLU A 44 8.87 -0.32 -11.39
C GLU A 44 8.68 -0.23 -12.91
N LYS A 45 7.43 -0.04 -13.36
CA LYS A 45 7.12 0.13 -14.79
C LYS A 45 7.77 1.37 -15.38
N LYS A 46 7.79 2.49 -14.65
CA LYS A 46 8.45 3.72 -15.10
C LYS A 46 9.96 3.53 -15.20
N LEU A 47 10.57 2.85 -14.23
CA LEU A 47 11.99 2.56 -14.21
C LEU A 47 12.38 1.63 -15.37
N GLN A 48 11.56 0.63 -15.68
CA GLN A 48 11.74 -0.20 -16.87
C GLN A 48 11.64 0.62 -18.18
N ALA A 49 10.67 1.53 -18.27
CA ALA A 49 10.54 2.39 -19.44
C ALA A 49 11.76 3.32 -19.61
N GLN A 50 12.33 3.82 -18.52
CA GLN A 50 13.55 4.63 -18.56
C GLN A 50 14.76 3.81 -19.04
N LYS A 51 14.91 2.55 -18.60
CA LYS A 51 15.93 1.63 -19.15
C LYS A 51 15.78 1.43 -20.65
N GLN A 52 14.54 1.26 -21.13
CA GLN A 52 14.27 1.10 -22.56
C GLN A 52 14.61 2.37 -23.35
N LEU A 53 14.34 3.55 -22.79
CA LEU A 53 14.70 4.83 -23.39
C LEU A 53 16.21 5.00 -23.48
N LEU A 54 16.95 4.61 -22.44
CA LEU A 54 18.42 4.63 -22.43
C LEU A 54 18.99 3.73 -23.53
N ALA A 55 18.50 2.49 -23.65
CA ALA A 55 18.88 1.58 -24.73
C ALA A 55 18.55 2.15 -26.13
N ALA A 56 17.48 2.92 -26.26
CA ALA A 56 17.16 3.59 -27.52
C ALA A 56 18.16 4.71 -27.85
N TYR A 57 18.61 5.49 -26.86
CA TYR A 57 19.65 6.50 -27.07
C TYR A 57 20.99 5.87 -27.44
N GLU A 58 21.38 4.77 -26.79
CA GLU A 58 22.58 4.01 -27.13
C GLU A 58 22.53 3.53 -28.59
N LYS A 59 21.39 2.96 -29.00
CA LYS A 59 21.18 2.52 -30.37
C LYS A 59 21.27 3.68 -31.35
N GLU A 60 20.67 4.84 -31.05
CA GLU A 60 20.76 6.03 -31.89
C GLU A 60 22.21 6.53 -32.02
N ARG A 61 22.99 6.49 -30.93
CA ARG A 61 24.42 6.83 -30.96
C ARG A 61 25.19 5.88 -31.88
N ASP A 62 24.95 4.58 -31.79
CA ASP A 62 25.60 3.59 -32.64
C ASP A 62 25.24 3.79 -34.13
N GLU A 63 23.98 4.12 -34.42
CA GLU A 63 23.55 4.49 -35.77
C GLU A 63 24.29 5.74 -36.27
N VAL A 64 24.44 6.77 -35.43
CA VAL A 64 25.23 7.97 -35.75
C VAL A 64 26.69 7.61 -36.02
N ASP A 65 27.33 6.76 -35.21
CA ASP A 65 28.72 6.33 -35.42
C ASP A 65 28.90 5.62 -36.77
N VAL A 66 27.95 4.76 -37.16
CA VAL A 66 27.93 4.11 -38.48
C VAL A 66 27.81 5.15 -39.59
N THR A 67 26.93 6.15 -39.44
CA THR A 67 26.80 7.21 -40.45
C THR A 67 28.06 8.05 -40.60
N ILE A 68 28.72 8.42 -39.49
CA ILE A 68 30.01 9.12 -39.52
C ILE A 68 31.05 8.30 -40.26
N ALA A 69 31.16 7.00 -39.97
CA ALA A 69 32.10 6.11 -40.65
C ALA A 69 31.84 6.04 -42.17
N ALA A 70 30.57 5.96 -42.58
CA ALA A 70 30.19 5.99 -44.00
C ALA A 70 30.55 7.34 -44.66
N LYS A 71 30.28 8.46 -43.99
CA LYS A 71 30.63 9.81 -44.49
C LYS A 71 32.13 10.03 -44.59
N ARG A 72 32.93 9.49 -43.66
CA ARG A 72 34.39 9.52 -43.73
C ARG A 72 34.93 8.76 -44.95
N ARG A 73 34.31 7.64 -45.32
CA ARG A 73 34.64 6.92 -46.56
C ARG A 73 34.30 7.75 -47.80
N GLN A 74 33.12 8.38 -47.82
CA GLN A 74 32.71 9.27 -48.93
C GLN A 74 33.66 10.46 -49.08
N LEU A 75 34.08 11.07 -47.97
CA LEU A 75 35.09 12.13 -47.97
C LEU A 75 36.42 11.67 -48.58
N HIS A 76 36.88 10.48 -48.20
CA HIS A 76 38.12 9.93 -48.72
C HIS A 76 38.07 9.74 -50.25
N LEU A 77 36.98 9.14 -50.75
CA LEU A 77 36.77 8.94 -52.19
C LEU A 77 36.68 10.27 -52.95
N ALA A 78 35.92 11.24 -52.43
CA ALA A 78 35.80 12.56 -53.06
C ALA A 78 37.15 13.27 -53.18
N ARG A 79 38.03 13.12 -52.18
CA ARG A 79 39.39 13.65 -52.22
C ARG A 79 40.29 12.91 -53.23
N GLU A 80 40.13 11.60 -53.38
CA GLU A 80 40.86 10.83 -54.40
C GLU A 80 40.46 11.22 -55.83
N GLU A 81 39.18 11.52 -56.04
CA GLU A 81 38.65 11.97 -57.34
C GLU A 81 38.85 13.47 -57.60
N ASN A 82 39.45 14.22 -56.66
CA ASN A 82 39.62 15.68 -56.70
C ASN A 82 38.29 16.45 -56.81
N GLU A 83 37.21 15.90 -56.26
CA GLU A 83 35.89 16.53 -56.19
C GLU A 83 35.78 17.39 -54.93
N ASP A 84 36.47 18.53 -54.92
CA ASP A 84 36.63 19.41 -53.75
C ASP A 84 35.30 19.88 -53.14
N VAL A 85 34.27 20.09 -53.96
CA VAL A 85 32.95 20.51 -53.49
C VAL A 85 32.26 19.40 -52.70
N LEU A 86 32.37 18.15 -53.16
CA LEU A 86 31.82 16.98 -52.47
C LEU A 86 32.61 16.69 -51.19
N ALA A 87 33.93 16.85 -51.21
CA ALA A 87 34.77 16.72 -50.03
C ALA A 87 34.38 17.75 -48.95
N ALA A 88 34.26 19.03 -49.31
CA ALA A 88 33.85 20.08 -48.39
C ALA A 88 32.43 19.86 -47.82
N TYR A 89 31.51 19.29 -48.61
CA TYR A 89 30.18 18.91 -48.14
C TYR A 89 30.25 17.77 -47.12
N ALA A 90 31.00 16.71 -47.42
CA ALA A 90 31.16 15.56 -46.52
C ALA A 90 31.82 15.95 -45.19
N GLU A 91 32.79 16.88 -45.20
CA GLU A 91 33.40 17.42 -43.98
C GLU A 91 32.39 18.13 -43.07
N LYS A 92 31.52 18.97 -43.65
CA LYS A 92 30.47 19.66 -42.90
C LYS A 92 29.47 18.68 -42.28
N GLU A 93 29.08 17.66 -43.03
CA GLU A 93 28.19 16.60 -42.55
C GLU A 93 28.83 15.83 -41.39
N ILE A 94 30.10 15.41 -41.54
CA ILE A 94 30.84 14.71 -40.48
C ILE A 94 30.86 15.56 -39.20
N ALA A 95 31.21 16.85 -39.30
CA ALA A 95 31.24 17.74 -38.14
C ALA A 95 29.87 17.88 -37.47
N ALA A 96 28.78 17.94 -38.25
CA ALA A 96 27.42 18.01 -37.72
C ALA A 96 27.01 16.71 -36.99
N TYR A 97 27.35 15.55 -37.56
CA TYR A 97 27.08 14.26 -36.92
C TYR A 97 27.96 14.02 -35.70
N GLU A 98 29.21 14.47 -35.69
CA GLU A 98 30.09 14.42 -34.52
C GLU A 98 29.51 15.25 -33.35
N LEU A 99 29.01 16.45 -33.63
CA LEU A 99 28.31 17.25 -32.61
C LEU A 99 27.07 16.53 -32.05
N ARG A 100 26.30 15.87 -32.92
CA ARG A 100 25.12 15.08 -32.50
C ARG A 100 25.54 13.89 -31.63
N ARG A 101 26.60 13.18 -32.02
CA ARG A 101 27.17 12.06 -31.26
C ARG A 101 27.60 12.50 -29.87
N ASP A 102 28.31 13.63 -29.76
CA ASP A 102 28.78 14.15 -28.48
C ASP A 102 27.61 14.55 -27.56
N ARG A 103 26.56 15.14 -28.14
CA ARG A 103 25.31 15.43 -27.42
C ARG A 103 24.60 14.15 -26.96
N LEU A 104 24.53 13.12 -27.79
CA LEU A 104 23.95 11.83 -27.40
C LEU A 104 24.77 11.19 -26.28
N ALA A 105 26.10 11.26 -26.35
CA ALA A 105 26.97 10.75 -25.29
C ALA A 105 26.75 11.47 -23.96
N SER A 106 26.57 12.79 -23.96
CA SER A 106 26.27 13.53 -22.71
C SER A 106 24.91 13.12 -22.13
N VAL A 107 23.89 13.01 -22.98
CA VAL A 107 22.54 12.59 -22.55
C VAL A 107 22.54 11.17 -22.00
N ILE A 108 23.27 10.24 -22.63
CA ILE A 108 23.41 8.86 -22.15
C ILE A 108 24.07 8.85 -20.78
N ASN A 109 25.20 9.56 -20.61
CA ASN A 109 25.92 9.60 -19.33
C ASN A 109 25.03 10.15 -18.19
N GLU A 110 24.33 11.26 -18.44
CA GLU A 110 23.39 11.84 -17.47
C GLU A 110 22.24 10.87 -17.16
N ALA A 111 21.71 10.20 -18.17
CA ALA A 111 20.62 9.23 -18.00
C ALA A 111 21.08 7.98 -17.23
N GLU A 112 22.30 7.50 -17.43
CA GLU A 112 22.88 6.36 -16.69
C GLU A 112 23.09 6.68 -15.21
N GLU A 113 23.52 7.89 -14.89
CA GLU A 113 23.69 8.35 -13.50
C GLU A 113 22.32 8.41 -12.80
N GLN A 114 21.35 9.08 -13.40
CA GLN A 114 19.98 9.15 -12.88
C GLN A 114 19.33 7.77 -12.76
N GLN A 115 19.56 6.88 -13.73
CA GLN A 115 19.03 5.53 -13.72
C GLN A 115 19.59 4.71 -12.54
N ARG A 116 20.89 4.87 -12.22
CA ARG A 116 21.52 4.22 -11.06
C ARG A 116 20.94 4.73 -9.74
N GLU A 117 20.83 6.04 -9.57
CA GLU A 117 20.23 6.65 -8.37
C GLU A 117 18.80 6.15 -8.14
N LEU A 118 18.00 6.09 -9.21
CA LEU A 118 16.62 5.61 -9.14
C LEU A 118 16.53 4.11 -8.82
N GLU A 119 17.49 3.31 -9.30
CA GLU A 119 17.56 1.88 -8.98
C GLU A 119 17.91 1.63 -7.52
N GLU A 120 18.88 2.36 -6.97
CA GLU A 120 19.25 2.28 -5.55
C GLU A 120 18.05 2.66 -4.67
N ALA A 121 17.42 3.80 -4.93
CA ALA A 121 16.23 4.25 -4.21
C ALA A 121 15.06 3.26 -4.33
N PHE A 122 14.90 2.63 -5.51
CA PHE A 122 13.86 1.62 -5.71
C PHE A 122 14.13 0.31 -4.95
N GLN A 123 15.40 -0.09 -4.83
CA GLN A 123 15.78 -1.24 -4.00
C GLN A 123 15.47 -0.97 -2.52
N GLU A 124 15.82 0.21 -2.01
CA GLU A 124 15.47 0.61 -0.65
C GLU A 124 13.95 0.56 -0.41
N LEU A 125 13.16 1.09 -1.34
CA LEU A 125 11.70 1.02 -1.28
C LEU A 125 11.19 -0.42 -1.28
N LYS A 126 11.81 -1.33 -2.05
CA LYS A 126 11.47 -2.77 -2.04
C LYS A 126 11.75 -3.40 -0.68
N HIS A 127 12.86 -3.07 -0.04
CA HIS A 127 13.18 -3.55 1.31
C HIS A 127 12.16 -3.05 2.33
N GLN A 128 11.86 -1.74 2.32
CA GLN A 128 10.83 -1.16 3.20
C GLN A 128 9.46 -1.81 3.01
N LEU A 129 9.08 -2.14 1.76
CA LEU A 129 7.82 -2.80 1.49
C LEU A 129 7.76 -4.20 2.09
N ARG A 130 8.86 -4.96 2.03
CA ARG A 130 8.95 -6.29 2.68
C ARG A 130 8.89 -6.19 4.19
N ASP A 131 9.56 -5.20 4.78
CA ASP A 131 9.49 -4.97 6.22
C ASP A 131 8.05 -4.65 6.65
N MET A 132 7.35 -3.78 5.90
CA MET A 132 5.94 -3.49 6.14
C MET A 132 5.03 -4.72 5.99
N GLU A 133 5.34 -5.61 5.05
CA GLU A 133 4.59 -6.86 4.86
C GLU A 133 4.78 -7.80 6.06
N LEU A 134 6.00 -7.92 6.58
CA LEU A 134 6.29 -8.67 7.79
C LEU A 134 5.54 -8.08 9.00
N ASP A 135 5.58 -6.76 9.17
CA ASP A 135 4.85 -6.07 10.24
C ASP A 135 3.34 -6.35 10.20
N GLN A 136 2.76 -6.42 8.98
CA GLN A 136 1.35 -6.80 8.82
C GLN A 136 1.06 -8.24 9.19
N LEU A 137 1.92 -9.17 8.79
CA LEU A 137 1.78 -10.58 9.16
C LEU A 137 1.88 -10.76 10.67
N GLU A 138 2.79 -10.04 11.33
CA GLU A 138 2.91 -10.05 12.78
C GLU A 138 1.68 -9.46 13.46
N ALA A 139 1.15 -8.34 12.96
CA ALA A 139 -0.05 -7.72 13.51
C ALA A 139 -1.25 -8.68 13.44
N ARG A 140 -1.48 -9.29 12.27
CA ARG A 140 -2.52 -10.32 12.07
C ARG A 140 -2.33 -11.51 13.01
N ARG A 141 -1.10 -12.03 13.12
CA ARG A 141 -0.80 -13.15 14.04
C ARG A 141 -1.13 -12.80 15.49
N LYS A 142 -0.80 -11.58 15.95
CA LYS A 142 -1.08 -11.11 17.32
C LYS A 142 -2.58 -10.99 17.55
N GLU A 143 -3.34 -10.50 16.57
CA GLU A 143 -4.80 -10.46 16.61
C GLU A 143 -5.42 -11.85 16.66
N ASP A 144 -5.03 -12.75 15.77
CA ASP A 144 -5.53 -14.13 15.72
C ASP A 144 -5.28 -14.82 17.06
N ALA A 145 -4.07 -14.67 17.63
CA ALA A 145 -3.75 -15.21 18.94
C ALA A 145 -4.60 -14.57 20.06
N ALA A 146 -4.85 -13.27 20.01
CA ALA A 146 -5.70 -12.58 20.98
C ALA A 146 -7.16 -13.02 20.87
N GLN A 147 -7.68 -13.20 19.66
CA GLN A 147 -9.02 -13.70 19.39
C GLN A 147 -9.17 -15.14 19.88
N LEU A 148 -8.24 -16.03 19.54
CA LEU A 148 -8.22 -17.41 20.05
C LEU A 148 -8.17 -17.46 21.58
N ARG A 149 -7.39 -16.58 22.22
CA ARG A 149 -7.35 -16.47 23.69
C ARG A 149 -8.71 -16.05 24.27
N ARG A 150 -9.40 -15.09 23.63
CA ARG A 150 -10.75 -14.69 24.03
C ARG A 150 -11.74 -15.84 23.89
N GLU A 151 -11.75 -16.52 22.74
CA GLU A 151 -12.61 -17.68 22.49
C GLU A 151 -12.38 -18.81 23.50
N MET A 152 -11.11 -19.15 23.76
CA MET A 152 -10.74 -20.13 24.79
C MET A 152 -11.18 -19.70 26.20
N SER A 153 -11.10 -18.41 26.54
CA SER A 153 -11.55 -17.91 27.85
C SER A 153 -13.07 -18.03 28.03
N VAL A 154 -13.85 -17.75 26.98
CA VAL A 154 -15.32 -17.89 26.98
C VAL A 154 -15.71 -19.36 27.13
N MET A 155 -15.00 -20.27 26.45
CA MET A 155 -15.23 -21.71 26.59
C MET A 155 -14.89 -22.23 28.00
N LYS A 156 -13.81 -21.74 28.63
CA LYS A 156 -13.41 -22.13 29.99
C LYS A 156 -14.29 -21.54 31.09
N ALA A 157 -14.91 -20.38 30.86
CA ALA A 157 -15.79 -19.71 31.83
C ALA A 157 -17.16 -20.40 32.01
N LYS A 158 -17.51 -21.39 31.17
CA LYS A 158 -18.60 -22.34 31.44
C LYS A 158 -17.98 -23.65 31.95
N PRO A 159 -17.91 -23.84 33.28
CA PRO A 159 -19.05 -24.46 33.97
C PRO A 159 -19.23 -23.95 35.41
N SER A 160 -20.27 -23.17 35.68
CA SER A 160 -20.92 -23.15 37.00
C SER A 160 -22.27 -22.44 36.93
N GLU A 161 -23.25 -23.07 37.57
CA GLU A 161 -24.61 -22.60 37.87
C GLU A 161 -25.70 -22.91 36.82
N GLU A 162 -26.02 -24.20 36.73
CA GLU A 162 -27.38 -24.61 37.10
C GLU A 162 -27.69 -24.02 38.49
N LYS A 163 -28.33 -22.85 38.52
CA LYS A 163 -29.24 -22.49 39.60
C LYS A 163 -30.63 -22.45 39.01
N ALA A 164 -31.33 -23.56 39.17
CA ALA A 164 -32.77 -23.63 39.06
C ALA A 164 -33.40 -22.83 40.21
N VAL A 165 -33.88 -21.61 39.97
CA VAL A 165 -34.97 -20.96 40.70
C VAL A 165 -35.58 -19.85 39.81
N PRO A 166 -36.85 -19.47 40.01
CA PRO A 166 -37.94 -19.64 39.06
C PRO A 166 -38.14 -18.43 38.14
N GLU A 167 -38.77 -18.74 37.01
CA GLU A 167 -39.26 -17.86 35.95
C GLU A 167 -40.08 -16.67 36.51
N GLU A 168 -39.44 -15.52 36.69
CA GLU A 168 -40.15 -14.24 36.72
C GLU A 168 -40.48 -13.87 35.28
N ALA A 169 -41.79 -13.80 35.02
CA ALA A 169 -42.41 -13.68 33.72
C ALA A 169 -41.82 -12.54 32.87
N ASP A 170 -41.26 -12.93 31.72
CA ASP A 170 -40.85 -12.05 30.65
C ASP A 170 -42.13 -11.49 29.97
N GLU A 171 -42.66 -10.37 30.47
CA GLU A 171 -43.90 -9.71 30.00
C GLU A 171 -43.88 -9.29 28.51
N SER A 172 -42.76 -9.48 27.82
CA SER A 172 -42.56 -9.03 26.43
C SER A 172 -42.98 -10.06 25.36
N LYS A 173 -43.55 -11.21 25.73
CA LYS A 173 -44.05 -12.22 24.77
C LYS A 173 -45.44 -12.79 25.08
N MET A 174 -46.27 -12.08 25.84
CA MET A 174 -47.67 -12.50 26.02
C MET A 174 -48.50 -12.16 24.78
N ASN A 175 -49.12 -13.18 24.18
CA ASN A 175 -50.09 -12.99 23.10
C ASN A 175 -51.29 -12.18 23.61
N ASP A 176 -51.92 -11.38 22.73
CA ASP A 176 -53.03 -10.48 23.11
C ASP A 176 -54.20 -11.20 23.84
N MET A 177 -54.38 -12.50 23.61
CA MET A 177 -55.36 -13.32 24.33
C MET A 177 -54.99 -13.60 25.80
N GLU A 178 -53.71 -13.74 26.13
CA GLU A 178 -53.26 -13.98 27.51
C GLU A 178 -53.41 -12.71 28.35
N ARG A 179 -53.17 -11.53 27.75
CA ARG A 179 -53.48 -10.24 28.39
C ARG A 179 -54.96 -10.09 28.71
N GLN A 180 -55.84 -10.57 27.81
CA GLN A 180 -57.28 -10.52 28.03
C GLN A 180 -57.73 -11.47 29.16
N LEU A 181 -57.13 -12.66 29.27
CA LEU A 181 -57.41 -13.60 30.35
C LEU A 181 -56.96 -13.06 31.71
N MET A 182 -55.79 -12.43 31.80
CA MET A 182 -55.29 -11.81 33.03
C MET A 182 -56.19 -10.65 33.51
N LEU A 183 -56.72 -9.85 32.59
CA LEU A 183 -57.64 -8.76 32.91
C LEU A 183 -59.02 -9.27 33.37
N LEU A 184 -59.48 -10.41 32.84
CA LEU A 184 -60.70 -11.09 33.28
C LEU A 184 -60.53 -11.66 34.69
N GLU A 185 -59.39 -12.29 34.97
CA GLU A 185 -59.06 -12.83 36.28
C GLU A 185 -59.02 -11.72 37.34
N LYS A 186 -58.32 -10.61 37.04
CA LYS A 186 -58.24 -9.43 37.92
C LYS A 186 -59.58 -8.74 38.17
N ARG A 187 -60.55 -8.93 37.27
CA ARG A 187 -61.92 -8.41 37.39
C ARG A 187 -62.82 -9.34 38.22
N HIS A 188 -62.43 -10.60 38.40
CA HIS A 188 -63.20 -11.62 39.12
C HIS A 188 -62.56 -12.15 40.41
N THR A 189 -61.40 -11.64 40.83
CA THR A 189 -60.87 -11.96 42.16
C THR A 189 -61.81 -11.43 43.25
N PRO A 190 -62.37 -12.28 44.14
CA PRO A 190 -63.16 -11.81 45.26
C PRO A 190 -62.28 -10.96 46.19
N LYS A 191 -62.80 -9.79 46.60
CA LYS A 191 -62.15 -8.92 47.58
C LYS A 191 -62.26 -9.58 48.96
N ASP A 192 -61.29 -10.42 49.31
CA ASP A 192 -61.14 -10.90 50.68
C ASP A 192 -60.28 -9.92 51.49
N ASN A 193 -61.02 -9.13 52.29
CA ASN A 193 -60.70 -8.61 53.64
C ASN A 193 -59.58 -7.56 53.84
N PRO A 194 -59.56 -6.79 54.95
CA PRO A 194 -60.57 -6.53 55.99
C PRO A 194 -60.66 -5.02 56.37
N ALA A 195 -61.75 -4.32 56.00
CA ALA A 195 -62.20 -3.05 56.61
C ALA A 195 -63.49 -2.59 55.91
N ASP A 196 -64.71 -2.62 56.46
CA ASP A 196 -65.23 -2.95 57.80
C ASP A 196 -64.54 -2.33 59.00
N PHE A 197 -63.91 -1.17 58.82
CA PHE A 197 -63.92 -0.10 59.81
C PHE A 197 -63.83 1.22 59.06
N LEU A 198 -64.99 1.71 58.59
CA LEU A 198 -65.37 3.12 58.43
C LEU A 198 -66.57 3.20 57.47
N ASN A 199 -67.71 2.67 57.91
CA ASN A 199 -69.00 3.39 57.94
C ASN A 199 -70.14 2.41 58.31
N LYS A 200 -70.47 2.44 59.61
CA LYS A 200 -71.73 2.06 60.30
C LYS A 200 -72.38 0.71 60.00
#